data_AF-A0A950DPE3-F1
#
_entry.id   AF-A0A950DPE3-F1
#
_cell.length_a   1.000
_cell.length_b   1.000
_cell.length_c   1.000
_cell.angle_alpha   90.00
_cell.angle_beta   90.00
_cell.angle_gamma   90.00
#
_symmetry.space_group_name_H-M   'P 1'
#
loop_
_entity.id
_entity.type
_entity.pdbx_description
1 polymer ?
#
loop_
_entity_poly.entity_id
_entity_poly.type
_entity_poly.pdbx_seq_one_letter_code
_entity_poly.pdbx_strand_id
1 'polypeptide(L)' 'MTLKETLADPGISYWLKDAIKAACERDPVDALRDARQLLKVLRERYTQ' A
#
# COMPACT_ATOMS: atom_id res chain seq x y z
N MET A 1 2.75 -13.41 -3.94
CA MET A 1 2.49 -12.37 -4.93
C MET A 1 3.68 -11.43 -4.95
N THR A 2 4.28 -11.21 -6.12
CA THR A 2 5.38 -10.25 -6.33
C THR A 2 4.82 -8.86 -6.61
N LEU A 3 5.66 -7.82 -6.51
CA LEU A 3 5.29 -6.44 -6.85
C LEU A 3 4.66 -6.32 -8.25
N LYS A 4 5.27 -6.99 -9.24
CA LYS A 4 4.80 -6.99 -10.63
C LYS A 4 3.45 -7.69 -10.77
N GLU A 5 3.27 -8.82 -10.08
CA GLU A 5 1.99 -9.53 -10.06
C GLU A 5 0.89 -8.65 -9.44
N THR A 6 1.16 -7.98 -8.31
CA THR A 6 0.19 -7.09 -7.65
C THR A 6 -0.22 -5.92 -8.54
N LEU A 7 0.71 -5.32 -9.28
CA LEU A 7 0.39 -4.23 -10.20
C LEU A 7 -0.39 -4.69 -11.45
N ALA A 8 -0.14 -5.92 -11.92
CA ALA A 8 -0.82 -6.51 -13.07
C ALA A 8 -2.22 -7.05 -12.76
N ASP A 9 -2.50 -7.40 -11.50
CA ASP A 9 -3.77 -8.03 -11.10
C ASP A 9 -4.96 -7.05 -11.23
N PRO A 10 -5.96 -7.31 -12.10
CA PRO A 10 -7.13 -6.45 -12.27
C PRO A 10 -8.06 -6.42 -11.05
N GLY A 11 -7.97 -7.39 -10.14
CA GLY A 11 -8.73 -7.44 -8.89
C GLY A 11 -8.20 -6.52 -7.79
N ILE A 12 -6.98 -6.01 -7.95
CA ILE A 12 -6.39 -5.03 -7.03
C ILE A 12 -6.89 -3.63 -7.38
N SER A 13 -7.37 -2.90 -6.36
CA SER A 13 -7.89 -1.55 -6.54
C SER A 13 -6.84 -0.60 -7.11
N TYR A 14 -7.28 0.32 -7.97
CA TYR A 14 -6.41 1.36 -8.54
C TYR A 14 -5.68 2.16 -7.45
N TRP A 15 -6.37 2.49 -6.36
CA TRP A 15 -5.78 3.17 -5.22
C TRP A 15 -4.57 2.42 -4.64
N LEU A 16 -4.67 1.09 -4.44
CA LEU A 16 -3.56 0.32 -3.89
C LEU A 16 -2.40 0.24 -4.89
N LYS A 17 -2.68 0.10 -6.19
CA LYS A 17 -1.65 0.11 -7.22
C LYS A 17 -0.88 1.42 -7.25
N ASP A 18 -1.57 2.55 -7.15
CA ASP A 18 -0.93 3.86 -7.19
C ASP A 18 -0.18 4.16 -5.89
N ALA A 19 -0.69 3.72 -4.73
CA ALA A 19 0.03 3.78 -3.47
C ALA A 19 1.34 2.96 -3.52
N ILE A 20 1.31 1.77 -4.12
CA ILE A 20 2.50 0.93 -4.32
C ILE A 20 3.52 1.61 -5.25
N LYS A 21 3.08 2.19 -6.37
CA LYS A 21 3.98 2.91 -7.29
C LYS A 21 4.65 4.08 -6.59
N ALA A 22 3.88 4.90 -5.89
CA ALA A 22 4.41 6.04 -5.13
C ALA A 22 5.37 5.62 -4.02
N ALA A 23 5.12 4.49 -3.36
CA ALA A 23 6.02 3.93 -2.35
C ALA A 23 7.37 3.47 -2.93
N CYS A 24 7.40 2.99 -4.19
CA CYS A 24 8.63 2.56 -4.86
C CYS A 24 9.56 3.72 -5.24
N GLU A 25 9.06 4.96 -5.28
CA GLU A 25 9.85 6.16 -5.57
C GLU A 25 10.49 6.78 -4.32
N ARG A 26 10.24 6.21 -3.13
CA ARG A 26 10.68 6.73 -1.82
C ARG A 26 11.76 5.87 -1.20
N ASP A 27 12.38 6.39 -0.14
CA ASP A 27 13.21 5.58 0.73
C ASP A 27 12.41 4.37 1.28
N PRO A 28 12.94 3.14 1.19
CA PRO A 28 12.19 1.93 1.54
C PRO A 28 11.82 1.86 3.02
N VAL A 29 12.60 2.46 3.92
CA VAL A 29 12.32 2.47 5.37
C VAL A 29 11.12 3.37 5.66
N ASP A 30 11.10 4.56 5.05
CA ASP A 30 9.99 5.51 5.20
C ASP A 30 8.70 4.97 4.57
N ALA A 31 8.78 4.42 3.36
CA ALA A 31 7.64 3.80 2.69
C ALA A 31 6.98 2.70 3.55
N LEU A 32 7.80 1.84 4.17
CA LEU A 32 7.32 0.77 5.05
C LEU A 32 6.75 1.31 6.38
N ARG A 33 7.30 2.41 6.91
CA ARG A 33 6.75 3.07 8.10
C ARG A 33 5.36 3.67 7.80
N ASP A 34 5.22 4.34 6.67
CA ASP A 34 3.94 4.95 6.27
C ASP A 34 2.86 3.91 5.98
N ALA A 35 3.21 2.82 5.30
CA ALA A 35 2.29 1.70 5.07
C ALA A 35 1.76 1.10 6.38
N ARG A 36 2.63 0.97 7.40
CA ARG A 36 2.22 0.52 8.74
C ARG A 36 1.29 1.52 9.43
N GLN A 37 1.58 2.81 9.34
CA GLN A 37 0.74 3.86 9.90
C GLN A 37 -0.64 3.89 9.24
N LEU A 38 -0.70 3.76 7.91
CA LEU A 38 -1.95 3.67 7.15
C LEU A 38 -2.78 2.46 7.59
N LEU A 39 -2.18 1.28 7.71
CA LEU A 39 -2.86 0.09 8.19
C LEU A 39 -3.45 0.29 9.60
N LYS A 40 -2.70 0.96 10.50
CA LYS A 40 -3.18 1.27 11.85
C LYS A 40 -4.46 2.13 11.80
N VAL A 41 -4.44 3.23 11.04
CA VAL A 41 -5.60 4.13 10.91
C VAL A 41 -6.81 3.43 10.29
N LEU A 42 -6.60 2.60 9.27
CA LEU A 42 -7.68 1.84 8.64
C LEU A 42 -8.30 0.81 9.59
N ARG A 43 -7.49 0.16 10.43
CA ARG A 43 -7.98 -0.76 11.47
C ARG A 43 -8.81 -0.03 12.51
N GLU A 44 -8.31 1.11 13.00
CA GLU A 44 -9.07 1.94 13.96
C GLU A 44 -10.43 2.31 13.37
N ARG A 45 -10.48 2.79 12.12
CA ARG A 45 -11.73 3.11 11.41
C ARG A 45 -12.67 1.91 11.24
N TYR A 46 -12.15 0.72 10.94
CA TYR A 46 -12.97 -0.48 10.75
C TYR A 46 -13.63 -0.97 12.06
N THR A 47 -12.98 -0.69 13.20
CA THR A 47 -13.49 -1.06 14.54
C THR A 47 -14.42 -0.02 15.18
N GLN A 48 -14.64 1.12 14.50
CA GLN A 48 -15.65 2.12 14.88
C GLN A 48 -16.98 1.79 14.19
#